data_AF-A0A7C2F9X7-F1
#
_entry.id   AF-A0A7C2F9X7-F1
#
_cell.length_a   1.000
_cell.length_b   1.000
_cell.length_c   1.000
_cell.angle_alpha   90.00
_cell.angle_beta   90.00
_cell.angle_gamma   90.00
#
_symmetry.space_group_name_H-M   'P 1'
#
loop_
_entity.id
_entity.type
_entity.pdbx_description
1 polymer ?
#
loop_
_entity_poly.entity_id
_entity_poly.type
_entity_poly.pdbx_seq_one_letter_code
_entity_poly.pdbx_strand_id
1 'polypeptide(L)'
;MKFVRLVVGTAVVGLVALAALAACGGDSGGGPGGAGSDEAYVRAVCGAFAKFEEDFTKLLSDPEALSDEDALTEKFAGVYRTFVDSVAKARPPADVREYHDAFVSQLRTSLDAAEKGDLESAFAESSDLPAPPQDVQDRLQKVADGIEECRDLSIFGQ
;
A
#
# COMPACT_ATOMS: atom_id res chain seq x y z
N MET A 1 -16.74 70.17 -15.13
CA MET A 1 -17.43 70.46 -13.85
C MET A 1 -18.02 69.17 -13.28
N LYS A 2 -17.41 68.61 -12.23
CA LYS A 2 -18.05 68.16 -10.98
C LYS A 2 -16.99 67.51 -10.10
N PHE A 3 -16.71 68.19 -9.00
CA PHE A 3 -15.94 67.74 -7.85
C PHE A 3 -16.72 66.68 -7.07
N VAL A 4 -16.00 65.94 -6.21
CA VAL A 4 -16.28 65.60 -4.78
C VAL A 4 -15.49 64.32 -4.47
N ARG A 5 -14.31 64.38 -3.82
CA ARG A 5 -14.07 64.27 -2.36
C ARG A 5 -14.88 63.10 -1.75
N LEU A 6 -14.32 62.11 -1.05
CA LEU A 6 -13.63 62.24 0.23
C LEU A 6 -13.17 60.85 0.72
N VAL A 7 -12.10 60.90 1.50
CA VAL A 7 -11.44 59.90 2.34
C VAL A 7 -12.40 59.15 3.30
N VAL A 8 -11.91 58.01 3.81
CA VAL A 8 -12.13 57.41 5.16
C VAL A 8 -12.83 56.05 5.11
N GLY A 9 -12.17 55.00 5.62
CA GLY A 9 -12.86 53.75 5.94
C GLY A 9 -11.96 52.53 6.20
N THR A 10 -11.21 52.57 7.30
CA THR A 10 -10.95 51.43 8.21
C THR A 10 -10.39 50.12 7.67
N ALA A 11 -9.15 49.84 8.08
CA ALA A 11 -8.56 48.51 8.10
C ALA A 11 -9.34 47.53 9.01
N VAL A 12 -9.06 46.24 8.79
CA VAL A 12 -9.42 45.05 9.59
C VAL A 12 -10.76 44.36 9.24
N VAL A 13 -10.70 43.45 8.26
CA VAL A 13 -11.41 42.15 8.25
C VAL A 13 -10.39 41.20 7.62
N GLY A 14 -9.82 40.20 8.30
CA GLY A 14 -10.47 39.19 9.12
C GLY A 14 -10.14 37.86 8.45
N LEU A 15 -9.12 37.19 8.98
CA LEU A 15 -8.56 35.90 8.57
C LEU A 15 -9.62 34.78 8.54
N VAL A 16 -9.45 33.82 7.62
CA VAL A 16 -9.94 32.42 7.66
C VAL A 16 -11.42 32.17 7.39
N ALA A 17 -11.68 31.57 6.22
CA ALA A 17 -12.73 30.57 6.04
C ALA A 17 -12.39 29.64 4.84
N LEU A 18 -11.29 28.90 4.95
CA LEU A 18 -11.10 27.65 4.20
C LEU A 18 -11.60 26.51 5.10
N ALA A 19 -12.89 26.20 5.00
CA ALA A 19 -13.48 25.06 5.68
C ALA A 19 -14.58 24.46 4.78
N ALA A 20 -14.16 23.61 3.84
CA ALA A 20 -15.05 22.70 3.11
C ALA A 20 -14.34 21.39 2.71
N LEU A 21 -13.38 20.93 3.53
CA LEU A 21 -12.84 19.57 3.47
C LEU A 21 -12.95 18.97 4.87
N ALA A 22 -14.17 18.60 5.25
CA ALA A 22 -14.45 17.88 6.48
C ALA A 22 -15.54 16.84 6.21
N ALA A 23 -15.18 15.83 5.42
CA ALA A 23 -15.91 14.57 5.30
C ALA A 23 -14.97 13.47 4.78
N CYS A 24 -13.92 13.14 5.54
CA CYS A 24 -13.42 11.78 5.80
C CYS A 24 -12.14 11.89 6.64
N GLY A 25 -12.01 11.07 7.69
CA GLY A 25 -10.76 10.91 8.43
C GLY A 25 -10.65 11.72 9.72
N GLY A 26 -11.41 11.30 10.74
CA GLY A 26 -11.15 11.71 12.12
C GLY A 26 -9.82 11.17 12.62
N ASP A 27 -9.06 12.08 13.24
CA ASP A 27 -8.36 11.97 14.52
C ASP A 27 -7.63 10.65 14.86
N SER A 28 -6.31 10.69 14.98
CA SER A 28 -5.64 10.92 16.27
C SER A 28 -4.13 10.75 16.07
N GLY A 29 -3.35 11.69 16.60
CA GLY A 29 -1.90 11.61 16.63
C GLY A 29 -1.44 10.33 17.35
N GLY A 30 -0.57 9.56 16.69
CA GLY A 30 0.12 8.43 17.27
C GLY A 30 1.61 8.62 17.07
N GLY A 31 2.37 8.66 18.17
CA GLY A 31 3.82 8.57 18.13
C GLY A 31 4.31 7.33 17.38
N PRO A 32 5.64 7.16 17.25
CA PRO A 32 6.24 6.08 16.48
C PRO A 32 5.98 4.71 17.16
N GLY A 33 4.83 4.09 16.90
CA GLY A 33 4.48 2.77 17.46
C GLY A 33 3.01 2.35 17.46
N GLY A 34 2.06 3.22 17.10
CA GLY A 34 0.63 2.87 17.03
C GLY A 34 0.29 1.83 15.95
N ALA A 35 -0.66 0.93 16.23
CA ALA A 35 -1.25 0.05 15.21
C ALA A 35 -1.94 0.89 14.12
N GLY A 36 -1.88 0.43 12.87
CA GLY A 36 -2.60 1.08 11.77
C GLY A 36 -4.09 0.79 11.82
N SER A 37 -4.89 1.61 11.13
CA SER A 37 -6.30 1.30 10.88
C SER A 37 -6.43 0.23 9.79
N ASP A 38 -7.55 -0.51 9.79
CA ASP A 38 -7.86 -1.48 8.75
C ASP A 38 -7.77 -0.84 7.35
N GLU A 39 -8.38 0.33 7.16
CA GLU A 39 -8.39 1.03 5.87
C GLU A 39 -6.98 1.40 5.40
N ALA A 40 -6.15 1.97 6.27
CA ALA A 40 -4.79 2.34 5.91
C ALA A 40 -3.93 1.10 5.60
N TYR A 41 -4.12 0.02 6.36
CA TYR A 41 -3.43 -1.24 6.14
C TYR A 41 -3.84 -1.89 4.81
N VAL A 42 -5.15 -2.03 4.57
CA VAL A 42 -5.70 -2.64 3.35
C VAL A 42 -5.27 -1.85 2.11
N ARG A 43 -5.38 -0.51 2.12
CA ARG A 43 -4.88 0.31 0.99
C ARG A 43 -3.39 0.11 0.73
N ALA A 44 -2.57 0.07 1.79
CA ALA A 44 -1.14 -0.10 1.65
C ALA A 44 -0.78 -1.47 1.04
N VAL A 45 -1.45 -2.54 1.50
CA VAL A 45 -1.23 -3.89 0.97
C VAL A 45 -1.74 -3.99 -0.46
N CYS A 46 -2.99 -3.61 -0.76
CA CYS A 46 -3.53 -3.64 -2.11
C CYS A 46 -2.71 -2.79 -3.09
N GLY A 47 -2.29 -1.59 -2.68
CA GLY A 47 -1.43 -0.74 -3.50
C GLY A 47 -0.07 -1.38 -3.80
N ALA A 48 0.51 -2.13 -2.85
CA ALA A 48 1.74 -2.88 -3.08
C ALA A 48 1.53 -4.00 -4.12
N PHE A 49 0.43 -4.76 -4.02
CA PHE A 49 0.08 -5.81 -4.98
C PHE A 49 -0.23 -5.26 -6.37
N ALA A 50 -1.09 -4.24 -6.48
CA ALA A 50 -1.40 -3.59 -7.74
C ALA A 50 -0.14 -3.07 -8.45
N LYS A 51 0.77 -2.45 -7.69
CA LYS A 51 2.05 -1.99 -8.23
C LYS A 51 2.96 -3.15 -8.64
N PHE A 52 2.99 -4.23 -7.86
CA PHE A 52 3.75 -5.43 -8.23
C PHE A 52 3.24 -6.02 -9.55
N GLU A 53 1.93 -6.18 -9.72
CA GLU A 53 1.33 -6.66 -10.97
C GLU A 53 1.64 -5.75 -12.17
N GLU A 54 1.59 -4.43 -11.98
CA GLU A 54 1.95 -3.45 -13.00
C GLU A 54 3.43 -3.58 -13.40
N ASP A 55 4.33 -3.60 -12.42
CA ASP A 55 5.78 -3.66 -12.66
C ASP A 55 6.20 -5.03 -13.23
N PHE A 56 5.55 -6.11 -12.79
CA PHE A 56 5.75 -7.45 -13.33
C PHE A 56 5.25 -7.56 -14.78
N THR A 57 4.08 -7.00 -15.09
CA THR A 57 3.55 -6.95 -16.47
C THR A 57 4.47 -6.14 -17.38
N LYS A 58 5.03 -5.02 -16.89
CA LYS A 58 6.03 -4.24 -17.62
C LYS A 58 7.30 -5.03 -17.88
N LEU A 59 7.78 -5.77 -16.89
CA LEU A 59 8.95 -6.66 -17.04
C LEU A 59 8.69 -7.72 -18.12
N LEU A 60 7.52 -8.36 -18.10
CA LEU A 60 7.14 -9.36 -19.11
C LEU A 60 6.83 -8.76 -20.49
N SER A 61 6.77 -7.44 -20.60
CA SER A 61 6.60 -6.73 -21.88
C SER A 61 7.90 -6.10 -22.37
N ASP A 62 9.00 -6.23 -21.63
CA ASP A 62 10.32 -5.71 -21.97
C ASP A 62 11.11 -6.74 -22.80
N PRO A 63 11.25 -6.55 -24.13
CA PRO A 63 11.92 -7.52 -24.99
C PRO A 63 13.41 -7.68 -24.68
N GLU A 64 14.06 -6.67 -24.07
CA GLU A 64 15.46 -6.77 -23.66
C GLU A 64 15.58 -7.70 -22.45
N ALA A 65 14.67 -7.55 -21.47
CA ALA A 65 14.61 -8.43 -20.30
C ALA A 65 14.32 -9.88 -20.70
N LEU A 66 13.41 -10.11 -21.65
CA LEU A 66 13.03 -11.46 -22.07
C LEU A 66 14.08 -12.17 -22.94
N SER A 67 15.04 -11.43 -23.48
CA SER A 67 16.09 -11.98 -24.34
C SER A 67 17.26 -12.60 -23.57
N ASP A 68 17.31 -12.39 -22.26
CA ASP A 68 18.39 -12.81 -21.38
C ASP A 68 17.79 -13.27 -20.04
N GLU A 69 17.92 -14.57 -19.75
CA GLU A 69 17.37 -15.19 -18.55
C GLU A 69 17.95 -14.61 -17.25
N ASP A 70 19.24 -14.26 -17.25
CA ASP A 70 19.89 -13.65 -16.09
C ASP A 70 19.36 -12.23 -15.87
N ALA A 71 19.18 -11.47 -16.96
CA ALA A 71 18.60 -10.12 -16.89
C ALA A 71 17.14 -10.13 -16.44
N LEU A 72 16.34 -11.10 -16.91
CA LEU A 72 14.96 -11.31 -16.46
C LEU A 72 14.91 -11.58 -14.95
N THR A 73 15.77 -12.48 -14.49
CA THR A 73 15.86 -12.90 -13.08
C THR A 73 16.28 -11.74 -12.18
N GLU A 74 17.31 -10.98 -12.56
CA GLU A 74 17.76 -9.80 -11.81
C GLU A 74 16.67 -8.73 -11.72
N LYS A 75 16.01 -8.43 -12.85
CA LYS A 75 14.91 -7.44 -12.88
C LYS A 75 13.72 -7.92 -12.07
N PHE A 76 13.37 -9.22 -12.14
CA PHE A 76 12.31 -9.80 -11.32
C PHE A 76 12.62 -9.65 -9.83
N ALA A 77 13.84 -10.02 -9.39
CA ALA A 77 14.24 -9.86 -8.00
C ALA A 77 14.13 -8.39 -7.54
N GLY A 78 14.47 -7.42 -8.40
CA GLY A 78 14.28 -6.00 -8.13
C GLY A 78 12.82 -5.57 -7.96
N VAL A 79 11.93 -6.04 -8.84
CA VAL A 79 10.47 -5.81 -8.74
C VAL A 79 9.92 -6.45 -7.46
N TYR A 80 10.30 -7.69 -7.18
CA TYR A 80 9.87 -8.43 -6.00
C TYR A 80 10.37 -7.79 -4.71
N ARG A 81 11.63 -7.31 -4.65
CA ARG A 81 12.17 -6.54 -3.51
C ARG A 81 11.30 -5.32 -3.19
N THR A 82 10.93 -4.57 -4.23
CA THR A 82 10.08 -3.39 -4.08
C THR A 82 8.71 -3.75 -3.51
N PHE A 83 8.13 -4.88 -3.96
CA PHE A 83 6.90 -5.42 -3.41
C PHE A 83 7.03 -5.80 -1.93
N VAL A 84 8.02 -6.64 -1.57
CA VAL A 84 8.26 -7.08 -0.19
C VAL A 84 8.47 -5.89 0.75
N ASP A 85 9.28 -4.90 0.34
CA ASP A 85 9.52 -3.69 1.12
C ASP A 85 8.27 -2.83 1.29
N SER A 86 7.39 -2.82 0.29
CA SER A 86 6.13 -2.06 0.35
C SER A 86 5.14 -2.72 1.30
N VAL A 87 4.99 -4.05 1.22
CA VAL A 87 4.17 -4.82 2.15
C VAL A 87 4.70 -4.67 3.58
N ALA A 88 6.01 -4.83 3.81
CA ALA A 88 6.62 -4.73 5.13
C ALA A 88 6.48 -3.35 5.81
N LYS A 89 6.20 -2.30 5.03
CA LYS A 89 5.94 -0.94 5.55
C LYS A 89 4.47 -0.71 5.90
N ALA A 90 3.57 -1.59 5.46
CA ALA A 90 2.17 -1.54 5.86
C ALA A 90 2.08 -1.68 7.38
N ARG A 91 1.25 -0.84 8.01
CA ARG A 91 1.10 -0.87 9.46
C ARG A 91 -0.16 -1.67 9.81
N PRO A 92 -0.04 -2.93 10.22
CA PRO A 92 -1.22 -3.73 10.55
C PRO A 92 -1.94 -3.22 11.81
N PRO A 93 -3.27 -3.41 11.88
CA PRO A 93 -4.03 -3.44 13.12
C PRO A 93 -3.40 -4.43 14.12
N ALA A 94 -3.62 -4.23 15.41
CA ALA A 94 -2.92 -4.99 16.46
C ALA A 94 -3.17 -6.51 16.37
N ASP A 95 -4.39 -6.90 16.02
CA ASP A 95 -4.85 -8.27 15.83
C ASP A 95 -4.38 -8.91 14.51
N VAL A 96 -3.86 -8.11 13.57
CA VAL A 96 -3.31 -8.57 12.28
C VAL A 96 -1.78 -8.68 12.30
N ARG A 97 -1.11 -8.12 13.32
CA ARG A 97 0.37 -8.03 13.39
C ARG A 97 1.07 -9.37 13.22
N GLU A 98 0.67 -10.40 13.95
CA GLU A 98 1.34 -11.70 13.90
C GLU A 98 1.24 -12.32 12.50
N TYR A 99 0.06 -12.25 11.88
CA TYR A 99 -0.14 -12.68 10.51
C TYR A 99 0.73 -11.90 9.53
N HIS A 100 0.74 -10.57 9.66
CA HIS A 100 1.52 -9.68 8.80
C HIS A 100 3.02 -9.98 8.90
N ASP A 101 3.54 -10.16 10.11
CA ASP A 101 4.95 -10.45 10.35
C ASP A 101 5.35 -11.81 9.76
N ALA A 102 4.49 -12.83 9.90
CA ALA A 102 4.69 -14.13 9.28
C ALA A 102 4.68 -14.05 7.74
N PHE A 103 3.72 -13.32 7.17
CA PHE A 103 3.61 -13.10 5.74
C PHE A 103 4.84 -12.37 5.17
N VAL A 104 5.27 -11.27 5.81
CA VAL A 104 6.49 -10.55 5.43
C VAL A 104 7.72 -11.43 5.55
N SER A 105 7.81 -12.28 6.58
CA SER A 105 8.93 -13.20 6.74
C SER A 105 9.00 -14.19 5.57
N GLN A 106 7.88 -14.74 5.14
CA GLN A 106 7.84 -15.64 3.99
C GLN A 106 8.22 -14.91 2.69
N LEU A 107 7.66 -13.72 2.44
CA LEU A 107 8.03 -12.91 1.28
C LEU A 107 9.53 -12.62 1.23
N ARG A 108 10.17 -12.39 2.38
CA ARG A 108 11.63 -12.23 2.46
C ARG A 108 12.40 -13.50 2.13
N THR A 109 11.90 -14.67 2.53
CA THR A 109 12.48 -15.96 2.13
C THR A 109 12.39 -16.15 0.62
N SER A 110 11.23 -15.88 0.02
CA SER A 110 11.05 -15.91 -1.44
C SER A 110 11.95 -14.91 -2.16
N LEU A 111 12.16 -13.72 -1.57
CA LEU A 111 13.04 -12.70 -2.13
C LEU A 111 14.50 -13.16 -2.11
N ASP A 112 14.98 -13.74 -1.00
CA ASP A 112 16.33 -14.27 -0.90
C ASP A 112 16.59 -15.38 -1.93
N ALA A 113 15.59 -16.22 -2.23
CA ALA A 113 15.67 -17.19 -3.33
C ALA A 113 15.73 -16.51 -4.70
N ALA A 114 14.86 -15.53 -4.96
CA ALA A 114 14.85 -14.77 -6.23
C ALA A 114 16.19 -14.04 -6.46
N GLU A 115 16.77 -13.44 -5.43
CA GLU A 115 18.06 -12.74 -5.49
C GLU A 115 19.24 -13.70 -5.76
N LYS A 116 19.09 -14.99 -5.47
CA LYS A 116 20.05 -16.05 -5.80
C LYS A 116 19.80 -16.68 -7.17
N GLY A 117 18.78 -16.21 -7.88
CA GLY A 117 18.34 -16.76 -9.16
C GLY A 117 17.56 -18.07 -9.06
N ASP A 118 17.12 -18.46 -7.87
CA ASP A 118 16.28 -19.64 -7.66
C ASP A 118 14.80 -19.24 -7.71
N LEU A 119 14.28 -19.05 -8.93
CA LEU A 119 12.88 -18.68 -9.14
C LEU A 119 11.92 -19.82 -8.72
N GLU A 120 12.33 -21.08 -8.83
CA GLU A 120 11.52 -22.22 -8.40
C GLU A 120 11.22 -22.12 -6.89
N SER A 121 12.25 -21.92 -6.07
CA SER A 121 12.07 -21.71 -4.63
C SER A 121 11.38 -20.38 -4.32
N ALA A 122 11.60 -19.33 -5.12
CA ALA A 122 10.94 -18.04 -4.92
C ALA A 122 9.41 -18.12 -5.06
N PHE A 123 8.92 -18.95 -6.00
CA PHE A 123 7.50 -19.15 -6.27
C PHE A 123 6.89 -20.38 -5.58
N ALA A 124 7.67 -21.10 -4.77
CA ALA A 124 7.14 -22.22 -4.00
C ALA A 124 6.03 -21.72 -3.05
N GLU A 125 4.85 -22.33 -3.14
CA GLU A 125 3.76 -22.00 -2.22
C GLU A 125 4.14 -22.40 -0.79
N SER A 126 3.95 -21.48 0.16
CA SER A 126 4.10 -21.82 1.58
C SER A 126 2.78 -22.35 2.12
N SER A 127 2.82 -23.54 2.71
CA SER A 127 1.69 -24.11 3.45
C SER A 127 1.65 -23.68 4.92
N ASP A 128 2.66 -22.93 5.38
CA ASP A 128 2.90 -22.68 6.81
C ASP A 128 2.45 -21.29 7.30
N LEU A 129 1.80 -20.47 6.46
CA LEU A 129 1.26 -19.20 6.93
C LEU A 129 0.11 -19.46 7.92
N PRO A 130 0.13 -18.85 9.12
CA PRO A 130 -1.02 -18.90 9.99
C PRO A 130 -2.20 -18.23 9.27
N ALA A 131 -3.38 -18.85 9.25
CA ALA A 131 -4.56 -18.14 8.78
C ALA A 131 -4.91 -17.03 9.79
N PRO A 132 -5.23 -15.81 9.36
CA PRO A 132 -5.83 -14.82 10.24
C PRO A 132 -7.17 -15.37 10.78
N PRO A 133 -7.61 -14.95 11.98
CA PRO A 133 -8.95 -15.26 12.44
C PRO A 133 -10.02 -14.87 11.41
N GLN A 134 -11.06 -15.69 11.25
CA GLN A 134 -12.09 -15.46 10.21
C GLN A 134 -12.77 -14.10 10.34
N ASP A 135 -13.03 -13.64 11.58
CA ASP A 135 -13.61 -12.33 11.84
C ASP A 135 -12.70 -11.17 11.40
N VAL A 136 -11.38 -11.36 11.49
CA VAL A 136 -10.38 -10.41 11.00
C VAL A 136 -10.35 -10.42 9.47
N GLN A 137 -10.35 -11.60 8.84
CA GLN A 137 -10.46 -11.71 7.38
C GLN A 137 -11.72 -11.02 6.84
N ASP A 138 -12.89 -11.35 7.37
CA ASP A 138 -14.17 -10.76 6.95
C ASP A 138 -14.17 -9.24 7.09
N ARG A 139 -13.58 -8.73 8.18
CA ARG A 139 -13.47 -7.30 8.44
C ARG A 139 -12.58 -6.61 7.41
N LEU A 140 -11.39 -7.15 7.15
CA LEU A 140 -10.45 -6.59 6.17
C LEU A 140 -11.00 -6.69 4.75
N GLN A 141 -11.66 -7.79 4.40
CA GLN A 141 -12.31 -7.97 3.11
C GLN A 141 -13.41 -6.93 2.89
N LYS A 142 -14.28 -6.70 3.87
CA LYS A 142 -15.32 -5.68 3.79
C LYS A 142 -14.76 -4.27 3.58
N VAL A 143 -13.59 -3.99 4.14
CA VAL A 143 -12.87 -2.73 3.91
C VAL A 143 -12.30 -2.69 2.49
N ALA A 144 -11.72 -3.78 2.02
CA ALA A 144 -11.17 -3.93 0.67
C ALA A 144 -12.24 -3.71 -0.42
N ASP A 145 -13.46 -4.20 -0.22
CA ASP A 145 -14.58 -3.99 -1.16
C ASP A 145 -14.88 -2.50 -1.45
N GLY A 146 -14.53 -1.62 -0.50
CA GLY A 146 -14.70 -0.17 -0.61
C GLY A 146 -13.48 0.57 -1.19
N ILE A 147 -12.40 -0.13 -1.52
CA ILE A 147 -11.10 0.45 -1.92
C ILE A 147 -10.84 0.11 -3.39
N GLU A 148 -10.62 1.13 -4.21
CA GLU A 148 -10.41 0.96 -5.65
C GLU A 148 -9.13 0.20 -5.96
N GLU A 149 -8.07 0.42 -5.19
CA GLU A 149 -6.78 -0.24 -5.33
C GLU A 149 -6.84 -1.75 -5.04
N CYS A 150 -7.89 -2.21 -4.35
CA CYS A 150 -8.14 -3.64 -4.09
C CYS A 150 -9.05 -4.28 -5.13
N ARG A 151 -9.60 -3.50 -6.07
CA ARG A 151 -10.48 -4.03 -7.10
C ARG A 151 -9.69 -5.02 -7.96
N ASP A 152 -10.32 -6.15 -8.24
CA ASP A 152 -9.74 -7.29 -8.98
C ASP A 152 -8.61 -8.04 -8.26
N LEU A 153 -8.26 -7.66 -7.02
CA LEU A 153 -7.29 -8.36 -6.17
C LEU A 153 -8.02 -9.19 -5.10
N SER A 154 -7.92 -10.52 -5.17
CA SER A 154 -8.52 -11.44 -4.17
C SER A 154 -7.56 -11.72 -3.00
N ILE A 155 -7.12 -10.66 -2.28
CA ILE A 155 -6.04 -10.75 -1.28
C ILE A 155 -6.54 -11.13 0.12
N PHE A 156 -7.72 -10.68 0.52
CA PHE A 156 -8.21 -10.82 1.90
C PHE A 156 -9.33 -11.86 2.08
N GLY A 157 -9.79 -12.47 1.00
CA GLY A 157 -10.82 -13.52 0.98
C GLY A 157 -11.41 -13.70 -0.41
N GLN A 158 -11.86 -14.93 -0.69
CA GLN A 158 -12.85 -15.28 -1.73
C GLN A 158 -14.12 -15.74 -1.04
#